data_AF-A0A938YPI0-F1
#
_entry.id   AF-A0A938YPI0-F1
#
_cell.length_a   1.000
_cell.length_b   1.000
_cell.length_c   1.000
_cell.angle_alpha   90.00
_cell.angle_beta   90.00
_cell.angle_gamma   90.00
#
_symmetry.space_group_name_H-M   'P 1'
#
loop_
_entity.id
_entity.type
_entity.pdbx_description
1 polymer ?
#
loop_
_entity_poly.entity_id
_entity_poly.type
_entity_poly.pdbx_seq_one_letter_code
_entity_poly.pdbx_strand_id
1 'polypeptide(L)'
;ACFLLLLPAGLSISSQEALDFVSKQNSLLYSNETIELFPNVKIRHSSKDYFVVAVLSNESLSGFIPVLDKSPAEIPESLSARRDLVKTAYSLRHFQLLKESAAQQGQWIFDAKNVKFFSDLSNDLKNERVDLTTVETELSGYASLQLEIAGLRAQLEEMYPAASSASSSISGAISFESDYLSGPDTNKLSRLQSTFNQCFDEIQGLDSMRSDYVSELDKVMQAIALSGLPIETKQGLNNLLSVPTTLQQLSLKADTAIVLDEEFNKIFANAQSGLGNFVDGLSARESRNSAFQSLYGSDDGLLAKTGQQSLSNLVEFILLPEYVYKWNKQGSVESMQLNWLKAETFYNSGSFEEAENYAGKARDDAIRVYEAGLFPGNGTDTDLLFAGAIILIIALIILFAVKNRQKLMSLVSGGEEEEGKQLYDFEK
;
A
#
# COMPACT_ATOMS: atom_id res chain seq x y z
N ALA A 1 -31.96 23.44 36.26
CA ALA A 1 -31.91 22.29 35.35
C ALA A 1 -30.90 22.59 34.24
N CYS A 2 -29.64 22.19 34.42
CA CYS A 2 -28.63 22.25 33.36
C CYS A 2 -28.70 20.93 32.59
N PHE A 3 -29.34 20.96 31.43
CA PHE A 3 -29.21 19.90 30.44
C PHE A 3 -27.80 20.01 29.83
N LEU A 4 -26.86 19.25 30.36
CA LEU A 4 -25.59 18.96 29.70
C LEU A 4 -25.91 18.16 28.43
N LEU A 5 -25.86 18.84 27.29
CA LEU A 5 -25.85 18.24 25.96
C LEU A 5 -24.60 17.34 25.85
N LEU A 6 -24.78 16.05 26.16
CA LEU A 6 -23.90 14.97 25.72
C LEU A 6 -24.02 14.87 24.20
N LEU A 7 -23.32 15.74 23.47
CA LEU A 7 -23.03 15.48 22.08
C LEU A 7 -22.17 14.21 22.05
N PRO A 8 -22.50 13.19 21.23
CA PRO A 8 -21.58 12.10 21.00
C PRO A 8 -20.36 12.69 20.29
N ALA A 9 -19.29 12.95 21.05
CA ALA A 9 -17.99 13.17 20.47
C ALA A 9 -17.65 11.86 19.74
N GLY A 10 -17.72 11.87 18.40
CA GLY A 10 -17.11 10.82 17.62
C GLY A 10 -15.64 10.78 18.02
N LEU A 11 -15.25 9.72 18.72
CA LEU A 11 -13.88 9.55 19.17
C LEU A 11 -13.01 9.38 17.91
N SER A 12 -12.10 10.31 17.67
CA SER A 12 -11.04 10.18 16.67
C SER A 12 -10.10 9.05 17.07
N ILE A 13 -9.45 8.41 16.10
CA ILE A 13 -8.41 7.42 16.37
C ILE A 13 -7.02 8.06 16.27
N SER A 14 -6.06 7.44 16.93
CA SER A 14 -4.63 7.73 16.80
C SER A 14 -4.03 7.06 15.56
N SER A 15 -2.85 7.52 15.13
CA SER A 15 -2.11 6.87 14.04
C SER A 15 -1.74 5.42 14.38
N GLN A 16 -1.45 5.12 15.65
CA GLN A 16 -1.18 3.75 16.09
C GLN A 16 -2.43 2.86 16.03
N GLU A 17 -3.60 3.39 16.39
CA GLU A 17 -4.85 2.65 16.25
C GLU A 17 -5.19 2.39 14.78
N ALA A 18 -4.86 3.30 13.85
CA ALA A 18 -4.99 3.05 12.41
C ALA A 18 -4.04 1.93 11.93
N LEU A 19 -2.79 1.91 12.41
CA LEU A 19 -1.84 0.82 12.12
C LEU A 19 -2.31 -0.51 12.71
N ASP A 20 -2.80 -0.50 13.95
CA ASP A 20 -3.30 -1.69 14.65
C ASP A 20 -4.59 -2.22 14.00
N PHE A 21 -5.46 -1.33 13.51
CA PHE A 21 -6.63 -1.69 12.72
C PHE A 21 -6.23 -2.51 11.48
N VAL A 22 -5.16 -2.11 10.78
CA VAL A 22 -4.67 -2.79 9.58
C VAL A 22 -3.90 -4.08 9.89
N SER A 23 -3.05 -4.07 10.92
CA SER A 23 -2.09 -5.16 11.19
C SER A 23 -2.54 -6.21 12.21
N LYS A 24 -3.39 -5.84 13.16
CA LYS A 24 -3.72 -6.69 14.33
C LYS A 24 -5.20 -7.03 14.43
N GLN A 25 -6.06 -6.04 14.21
CA GLN A 25 -7.51 -6.22 14.41
C GLN A 25 -8.18 -6.91 13.22
N ASN A 26 -7.62 -6.74 12.02
CA ASN A 26 -8.15 -7.30 10.78
C ASN A 26 -7.11 -8.14 10.05
N SER A 27 -7.59 -9.03 9.19
CA SER A 27 -6.78 -9.89 8.33
C SER A 27 -6.62 -9.23 6.95
N LEU A 28 -6.08 -8.01 6.91
CA LEU A 28 -5.90 -7.22 5.68
C LEU A 28 -4.53 -7.43 5.01
N LEU A 29 -3.53 -7.92 5.74
CA LEU A 29 -2.15 -8.09 5.26
C LEU A 29 -1.87 -9.53 4.81
N TYR A 30 -1.06 -9.68 3.76
CA TYR A 30 -0.44 -10.96 3.41
C TYR A 30 0.79 -11.23 4.29
N SER A 31 1.22 -12.49 4.38
CA SER A 31 2.22 -12.94 5.36
C SER A 31 3.60 -12.28 5.24
N ASN A 32 3.97 -11.76 4.07
CA ASN A 32 5.26 -11.12 3.81
C ASN A 32 5.17 -9.58 3.73
N GLU A 33 4.05 -9.02 4.18
CA GLU A 33 3.81 -7.58 4.08
C GLU A 33 4.00 -6.88 5.40
N THR A 34 4.51 -5.66 5.30
CA THR A 34 4.63 -4.73 6.42
C THR A 34 3.80 -3.50 6.14
N ILE A 35 3.58 -2.70 7.18
CA ILE A 35 2.85 -1.44 7.07
C ILE A 35 3.68 -0.30 7.60
N GLU A 36 3.41 0.87 7.05
CA GLU A 36 3.91 2.12 7.59
C GLU A 36 2.93 3.25 7.29
N LEU A 37 3.12 4.34 8.01
CA LEU A 37 2.29 5.53 7.89
C LEU A 37 3.23 6.70 7.61
N PHE A 38 3.45 6.94 6.31
CA PHE A 38 4.39 7.92 5.80
C PHE A 38 3.83 8.65 4.57
N PRO A 39 3.64 9.99 4.63
CA PRO A 39 3.78 10.83 5.82
C PRO A 39 2.77 10.53 6.93
N ASN A 40 3.15 10.82 8.18
CA ASN A 40 2.26 10.74 9.33
C ASN A 40 1.32 11.95 9.48
N VAL A 41 0.39 12.04 8.53
CA VAL A 41 -0.61 13.11 8.46
C VAL A 41 -1.96 12.54 8.04
N LYS A 42 -3.04 13.18 8.50
CA LYS A 42 -4.41 12.85 8.08
C LYS A 42 -4.70 13.48 6.72
N ILE A 43 -5.34 12.74 5.83
CA ILE A 43 -5.81 13.22 4.53
C ILE A 43 -7.31 13.49 4.63
N ARG A 44 -7.72 14.72 4.31
CA ARG A 44 -9.12 15.13 4.27
C ARG A 44 -9.76 14.77 2.93
N HIS A 45 -10.94 14.15 2.98
CA HIS A 45 -11.79 13.90 1.82
C HIS A 45 -13.27 14.09 2.20
N SER A 46 -13.99 14.96 1.49
CA SER A 46 -15.42 15.20 1.69
C SER A 46 -15.82 15.44 3.15
N SER A 47 -15.08 16.32 3.84
CA SER A 47 -15.25 16.68 5.27
C SER A 47 -14.93 15.57 6.29
N LYS A 48 -14.36 14.45 5.86
CA LYS A 48 -13.86 13.38 6.72
C LYS A 48 -12.34 13.32 6.64
N ASP A 49 -11.70 13.03 7.77
CA ASP A 49 -10.25 12.87 7.85
C ASP A 49 -9.91 11.37 7.88
N TYR A 50 -8.83 10.97 7.19
CA TYR A 50 -8.41 9.58 7.06
C TYR A 50 -6.92 9.45 7.35
N PHE A 51 -6.53 8.37 8.01
CA PHE A 51 -5.15 7.88 7.95
C PHE A 51 -5.03 6.97 6.73
N VAL A 52 -4.00 7.14 5.90
CA VAL A 52 -3.75 6.23 4.79
C VAL A 52 -2.48 5.45 5.06
N VAL A 53 -2.66 4.17 5.38
CA VAL A 53 -1.57 3.24 5.71
C VAL A 53 -0.98 2.70 4.42
N ALA A 54 0.32 2.87 4.22
CA ALA A 54 1.04 2.24 3.12
C ALA A 54 1.33 0.77 3.47
N VAL A 55 1.16 -0.11 2.50
CA VAL A 55 1.50 -1.53 2.59
C VAL A 55 2.73 -1.77 1.74
N LEU A 56 3.73 -2.42 2.32
CA LEU A 56 4.98 -2.76 1.66
C LEU A 56 5.11 -4.28 1.54
N SER A 57 5.56 -4.75 0.37
CA SER A 57 5.97 -6.13 0.12
C SER A 57 7.44 -6.13 -0.28
N ASN A 58 8.29 -6.76 0.53
CA ASN A 58 9.75 -6.73 0.35
C ASN A 58 10.29 -5.29 0.14
N GLU A 59 9.89 -4.36 1.02
CA GLU A 59 10.26 -2.93 0.99
C GLU A 59 9.69 -2.12 -0.19
N SER A 60 9.01 -2.77 -1.14
CA SER A 60 8.36 -2.10 -2.26
C SER A 60 6.89 -1.80 -1.95
N LEU A 61 6.41 -0.63 -2.35
CA LEU A 61 5.02 -0.23 -2.17
C LEU A 61 4.06 -1.20 -2.90
N SER A 62 3.26 -1.94 -2.15
CA SER A 62 2.29 -2.92 -2.68
C SER A 62 0.84 -2.43 -2.60
N GLY A 63 0.53 -1.44 -1.75
CA GLY A 63 -0.83 -0.95 -1.59
C GLY A 63 -0.99 0.19 -0.61
N PHE A 64 -2.23 0.65 -0.49
CA PHE A 64 -2.65 1.63 0.49
C PHE A 64 -3.99 1.22 1.09
N ILE A 65 -4.14 1.41 2.40
CA ILE A 65 -5.36 1.13 3.13
C ILE A 65 -5.79 2.43 3.83
N PRO A 66 -6.79 3.15 3.30
CA PRO A 66 -7.38 4.29 3.98
C PRO A 66 -8.25 3.83 5.15
N VAL A 67 -8.05 4.45 6.31
CA VAL A 67 -8.75 4.20 7.57
C VAL A 67 -9.38 5.52 8.02
N LEU A 68 -10.70 5.53 8.21
CA LEU A 68 -11.42 6.71 8.67
C LEU A 68 -10.99 7.08 10.10
N ASP A 69 -10.79 8.38 10.34
CA ASP A 69 -10.49 8.94 11.65
C ASP A 69 -11.73 8.97 12.57
N LYS A 70 -12.20 7.78 12.95
CA LYS A 70 -13.38 7.60 13.79
C LYS A 70 -13.28 6.25 14.51
N SER A 71 -13.86 6.16 15.70
CA SER A 71 -14.09 4.90 16.41
C SER A 71 -15.57 4.50 16.31
N PRO A 72 -15.89 3.25 15.89
CA PRO A 72 -14.95 2.23 15.40
C PRO A 72 -14.31 2.63 14.06
N ALA A 73 -13.06 2.18 13.85
CA ALA A 73 -12.32 2.42 12.62
C ALA A 73 -12.94 1.64 11.46
N GLU A 74 -12.99 2.26 10.29
CA GLU A 74 -13.61 1.70 9.09
C GLU A 74 -12.83 2.11 7.82
N ILE A 75 -12.90 1.28 6.78
CA ILE A 75 -12.39 1.59 5.44
C ILE A 75 -13.51 2.32 4.67
N PRO A 76 -13.23 3.38 3.89
CA PRO A 76 -14.25 4.06 3.10
C PRO A 76 -14.92 3.11 2.10
N GLU A 77 -16.25 3.05 2.10
CA GLU A 77 -17.04 2.21 1.16
C GLU A 77 -17.01 2.75 -0.28
N SER A 78 -16.92 4.07 -0.45
CA SER A 78 -16.98 4.71 -1.77
C SER A 78 -15.71 4.44 -2.60
N LEU A 79 -15.88 3.84 -3.78
CA LEU A 79 -14.81 3.65 -4.76
C LEU A 79 -14.12 4.98 -5.12
N SER A 80 -14.87 6.07 -5.26
CA SER A 80 -14.31 7.39 -5.54
C SER A 80 -13.42 7.87 -4.40
N ALA A 81 -13.88 7.73 -3.15
CA ALA A 81 -13.11 8.12 -1.98
C ALA A 81 -11.80 7.33 -1.88
N ARG A 82 -11.86 6.01 -2.13
CA ARG A 82 -10.66 5.15 -2.19
C ARG A 82 -9.68 5.66 -3.23
N ARG A 83 -10.14 5.92 -4.45
CA ARG A 83 -9.30 6.42 -5.55
C ARG A 83 -8.61 7.73 -5.18
N ASP A 84 -9.36 8.69 -4.65
CA ASP A 84 -8.82 10.02 -4.34
C ASP A 84 -7.85 9.98 -3.15
N LEU A 85 -8.16 9.20 -2.11
CA LEU A 85 -7.28 9.00 -0.95
C LEU A 85 -5.98 8.29 -1.33
N VAL A 86 -6.06 7.21 -2.11
CA VAL A 86 -4.90 6.45 -2.59
C VAL A 86 -4.02 7.32 -3.48
N LYS A 87 -4.62 8.05 -4.44
CA LYS A 87 -3.88 8.96 -5.32
C LYS A 87 -3.16 10.04 -4.51
N THR A 88 -3.84 10.63 -3.53
CA THR A 88 -3.27 11.68 -2.67
C THR A 88 -2.14 11.14 -1.81
N ALA A 89 -2.31 9.99 -1.17
CA ALA A 89 -1.28 9.36 -0.35
C ALA A 89 -0.04 8.97 -1.18
N TYR A 90 -0.25 8.41 -2.38
CA TYR A 90 0.83 8.10 -3.30
C TYR A 90 1.62 9.36 -3.66
N SER A 91 0.94 10.42 -4.07
CA SER A 91 1.58 11.67 -4.48
C SER A 91 2.33 12.32 -3.32
N LEU A 92 1.74 12.38 -2.13
CA LEU A 92 2.39 12.92 -0.92
C LEU A 92 3.67 12.18 -0.57
N ARG A 93 3.61 10.84 -0.53
CA ARG A 93 4.76 9.99 -0.23
C ARG A 93 5.90 10.25 -1.19
N HIS A 94 5.64 10.14 -2.49
CA HIS A 94 6.69 10.27 -3.50
C HIS A 94 7.19 11.70 -3.65
N PHE A 95 6.34 12.70 -3.40
CA PHE A 95 6.76 14.10 -3.33
C PHE A 95 7.75 14.34 -2.19
N GLN A 96 7.48 13.80 -0.99
CA GLN A 96 8.41 13.92 0.12
C GLN A 96 9.74 13.22 -0.16
N LEU A 97 9.71 12.02 -0.75
CA LEU A 97 10.93 11.30 -1.15
C LEU A 97 11.73 12.08 -2.21
N LEU A 98 11.07 12.67 -3.21
CA LEU A 98 11.71 13.54 -4.21
C LEU A 98 12.36 14.75 -3.53
N LYS A 99 11.63 15.43 -2.65
CA LYS A 99 12.12 16.59 -1.91
C LYS A 99 13.34 16.25 -1.07
N GLU A 100 13.28 15.17 -0.30
CA GLU A 100 14.39 14.72 0.54
C GLU A 100 15.64 14.37 -0.29
N SER A 101 15.46 13.62 -1.38
CA SER A 101 16.54 13.24 -2.29
C SER A 101 17.17 14.46 -2.97
N ALA A 102 16.36 15.36 -3.52
CA ALA A 102 16.84 16.57 -4.18
C ALA A 102 17.52 17.53 -3.19
N ALA A 103 17.00 17.66 -1.97
CA ALA A 103 17.59 18.50 -0.94
C ALA A 103 18.96 17.99 -0.49
N GLN A 104 19.13 16.67 -0.32
CA GLN A 104 20.42 16.05 0.01
C GLN A 104 21.48 16.28 -1.07
N GLN A 105 21.05 16.35 -2.34
CA GLN A 105 21.92 16.63 -3.47
C GLN A 105 22.15 18.14 -3.72
N GLY A 106 21.54 19.02 -2.91
CA GLY A 106 21.59 20.47 -3.12
C GLY A 106 20.87 20.95 -4.38
N GLN A 107 19.98 20.12 -4.94
CA GLN A 107 19.24 20.38 -6.17
C GLN A 107 17.84 20.94 -5.90
N TRP A 108 17.33 20.87 -4.67
CA TRP A 108 16.00 21.39 -4.36
C TRP A 108 15.91 22.91 -4.58
N ILE A 109 15.08 23.33 -5.53
CA ILE A 109 14.95 24.74 -5.93
C ILE A 109 13.91 25.52 -5.11
N PHE A 110 13.02 24.84 -4.38
CA PHE A 110 11.95 25.48 -3.60
C PHE A 110 12.42 25.77 -2.18
N ASP A 111 13.36 26.70 -2.04
CA ASP A 111 13.87 27.17 -0.75
C ASP A 111 14.07 28.69 -0.72
N ALA A 112 14.34 29.21 0.48
CA ALA A 112 14.56 30.65 0.69
C ALA A 112 15.81 31.19 -0.04
N LYS A 113 16.80 30.35 -0.33
CA LYS A 113 18.02 30.77 -1.05
C LYS A 113 17.68 31.07 -2.51
N ASN A 114 16.89 30.23 -3.15
CA ASN A 114 16.46 30.43 -4.53
C ASN A 114 15.44 31.58 -4.63
N VAL A 115 14.54 31.76 -3.66
CA VAL A 115 13.71 32.98 -3.59
C VAL A 115 14.59 34.23 -3.60
N LYS A 116 15.60 34.28 -2.73
CA LYS A 116 16.54 35.40 -2.71
C LYS A 116 17.30 35.56 -4.02
N PHE A 117 17.77 34.46 -4.63
CA PHE A 117 18.47 34.49 -5.91
C PHE A 117 17.65 35.18 -7.00
N PHE A 118 16.38 34.79 -7.20
CA PHE A 118 15.53 35.41 -8.23
C PHE A 118 15.16 36.86 -7.90
N SER A 119 15.02 37.19 -6.61
CA SER A 119 14.82 38.57 -6.18
C SER A 119 16.04 39.46 -6.44
N ASP A 120 17.25 38.96 -6.15
CA ASP A 120 18.51 39.66 -6.41
C ASP A 120 18.73 39.81 -7.91
N LEU A 121 18.48 38.75 -8.70
CA LEU A 121 18.54 38.78 -10.16
C LEU A 121 17.63 39.87 -10.75
N SER A 122 16.41 40.04 -10.23
CA SER A 122 15.52 41.12 -10.66
C SER A 122 16.14 42.51 -10.43
N ASN A 123 16.86 42.72 -9.33
CA ASN A 123 17.52 43.98 -9.05
C ASN A 123 18.77 44.18 -9.92
N ASP A 124 19.55 43.13 -10.15
CA ASP A 124 20.72 43.19 -11.02
C ASP A 124 20.33 43.52 -12.46
N LEU A 125 19.25 42.93 -12.98
CA LEU A 125 18.70 43.25 -14.31
C LEU A 125 18.23 44.71 -14.42
N LYS A 126 17.71 45.30 -13.33
CA LYS A 126 17.36 46.73 -13.30
C LYS A 126 18.60 47.62 -13.34
N ASN A 127 19.69 47.21 -12.70
CA ASN A 127 20.94 47.96 -12.70
C ASN A 127 21.62 47.88 -14.07
N GLU A 128 21.68 46.68 -14.66
CA GLU A 128 22.21 46.46 -16.03
C GLU A 128 21.50 47.35 -17.06
N ARG A 129 20.19 47.55 -16.90
CA ARG A 129 19.40 48.47 -17.74
C ARG A 129 19.93 49.92 -17.70
N VAL A 130 20.43 50.37 -16.54
CA VAL A 130 21.03 51.71 -16.39
C VAL A 130 22.38 51.76 -17.11
N ASP A 131 23.17 50.69 -17.02
CA ASP A 131 24.45 50.59 -17.73
C ASP A 131 24.24 50.61 -19.26
N LEU A 132 23.23 49.89 -19.78
CA LEU A 132 22.86 49.96 -21.20
C LEU A 132 22.41 51.36 -21.64
N THR A 133 21.78 52.14 -20.76
CA THR A 133 21.41 53.53 -21.07
C THR A 133 22.65 54.42 -21.20
N THR A 134 23.68 54.15 -20.41
CA THR A 134 24.99 54.83 -20.53
C THR A 134 25.65 54.46 -21.85
N VAL A 135 25.68 53.17 -22.21
CA VAL A 135 26.23 52.68 -23.48
C VAL A 135 25.51 53.30 -24.69
N GLU A 136 24.17 53.39 -24.66
CA GLU A 136 23.38 54.02 -25.74
C GLU A 136 23.76 55.49 -25.95
N THR A 137 24.06 56.22 -24.86
CA THR A 137 24.43 57.64 -24.90
C THR A 137 25.81 57.84 -25.51
N GLU A 138 26.78 57.01 -25.13
CA GLU A 138 28.14 57.00 -25.69
C GLU A 138 28.15 56.64 -27.19
N LEU A 139 27.12 55.95 -27.67
CA LEU A 139 26.94 55.55 -29.07
C LEU A 139 26.12 56.56 -29.90
N SER A 140 25.88 57.79 -29.43
CA SER A 140 25.06 58.82 -30.11
C SER A 140 25.42 59.16 -31.57
N GLY A 141 26.63 58.82 -32.02
CA GLY A 141 27.05 58.93 -33.42
C GLY A 141 26.79 57.70 -34.30
N TYR A 142 26.27 56.59 -33.74
CA TYR A 142 26.19 55.27 -34.37
C TYR A 142 24.77 54.69 -34.28
N ALA A 143 23.85 55.25 -35.07
CA ALA A 143 22.41 54.96 -34.99
C ALA A 143 22.04 53.46 -35.03
N SER A 144 22.76 52.64 -35.81
CA SER A 144 22.51 51.19 -35.85
C SER A 144 22.84 50.50 -34.53
N LEU A 145 23.97 50.84 -33.91
CA LEU A 145 24.38 50.27 -32.61
C LEU A 145 23.46 50.75 -31.48
N GLN A 146 22.98 52.00 -31.54
CA GLN A 146 21.99 52.49 -30.59
C GLN A 146 20.69 51.69 -30.65
N LEU A 147 20.23 51.34 -31.85
CA LEU A 147 19.02 50.54 -32.03
C LEU A 147 19.19 49.11 -31.45
N GLU A 148 20.36 48.51 -31.61
CA GLU A 148 20.65 47.20 -31.01
C GLU A 148 20.68 47.26 -29.47
N ILE A 149 21.31 48.29 -28.89
CA ILE A 149 21.31 48.54 -27.43
C ILE A 149 19.90 48.79 -26.90
N ALA A 150 19.07 49.54 -27.62
CA ALA A 150 17.68 49.76 -27.26
C ALA A 150 16.89 48.44 -27.25
N GLY A 151 17.20 47.51 -28.17
CA GLY A 151 16.67 46.15 -28.18
C GLY A 151 17.06 45.34 -26.94
N LEU A 152 18.35 45.35 -26.56
CA LEU A 152 18.81 44.71 -25.32
C LEU A 152 18.13 45.29 -24.08
N ARG A 153 17.96 46.61 -24.03
CA ARG A 153 17.24 47.27 -22.93
C ARG A 153 15.79 46.81 -22.84
N ALA A 154 15.11 46.67 -23.97
CA ALA A 154 13.73 46.18 -23.99
C ALA A 154 13.63 44.74 -23.45
N GLN A 155 14.59 43.87 -23.78
CA GLN A 155 14.63 42.52 -23.21
C GLN A 155 14.83 42.54 -21.69
N LEU A 156 15.69 43.41 -21.15
CA LEU A 156 15.84 43.56 -19.70
C LEU A 156 14.57 44.06 -19.00
N GLU A 157 13.77 44.92 -19.65
CA GLU A 157 12.46 45.38 -19.15
C GLU A 157 11.44 44.23 -19.03
N GLU A 158 11.59 43.17 -19.83
CA GLU A 158 10.78 41.96 -19.74
C GLU A 158 11.34 40.94 -18.75
N MET A 159 12.67 40.83 -18.66
CA MET A 159 13.34 39.87 -17.78
C MET A 159 13.26 40.23 -16.29
N TYR A 160 13.42 41.51 -15.92
CA TYR A 160 13.39 41.88 -14.50
C TYR A 160 12.04 41.56 -13.82
N PRO A 161 10.84 41.80 -14.41
CA PRO A 161 9.58 41.42 -13.79
C PRO A 161 9.39 39.91 -13.83
N ALA A 162 9.87 39.22 -14.86
CA ALA A 162 9.85 37.76 -14.92
C ALA A 162 10.67 37.11 -13.78
N ALA A 163 11.86 37.64 -13.47
CA ALA A 163 12.65 37.21 -12.32
C ALA A 163 11.93 37.48 -10.98
N SER A 164 11.27 38.63 -10.85
CA SER A 164 10.44 38.95 -9.67
C SER A 164 9.22 38.02 -9.56
N SER A 165 8.62 37.63 -10.69
CA SER A 165 7.52 36.66 -10.74
C SER A 165 8.00 35.30 -10.25
N ALA A 166 9.10 34.78 -10.79
CA ALA A 166 9.68 33.50 -10.40
C ALA A 166 9.97 33.46 -8.89
N SER A 167 10.57 34.52 -8.34
CA SER A 167 10.78 34.67 -6.89
C SER A 167 9.47 34.56 -6.09
N SER A 168 8.42 35.24 -6.55
CA SER A 168 7.12 35.27 -5.87
C SER A 168 6.40 33.92 -6.00
N SER A 169 6.51 33.28 -7.15
CA SER A 169 5.95 31.96 -7.46
C SER A 169 6.57 30.89 -6.58
N ILE A 170 7.91 30.86 -6.47
CA ILE A 170 8.63 29.94 -5.56
C ILE A 170 8.21 30.16 -4.10
N SER A 171 8.15 31.42 -3.65
CA SER A 171 7.70 31.73 -2.28
C SER A 171 6.25 31.28 -2.03
N GLY A 172 5.38 31.44 -3.03
CA GLY A 172 4.00 30.97 -3.00
C GLY A 172 3.90 29.45 -2.95
N ALA A 173 4.72 28.74 -3.73
CA ALA A 173 4.80 27.28 -3.74
C ALA A 173 5.27 26.73 -2.39
N ILE A 174 6.32 27.30 -1.79
CA ILE A 174 6.80 26.93 -0.45
C ILE A 174 5.69 27.09 0.60
N SER A 175 4.98 28.23 0.56
CA SER A 175 3.91 28.51 1.52
C SER A 175 2.73 27.53 1.34
N PHE A 176 2.30 27.33 0.09
CA PHE A 176 1.23 26.39 -0.23
C PHE A 176 1.61 24.94 0.13
N GLU A 177 2.85 24.53 -0.13
CA GLU A 177 3.37 23.22 0.22
C GLU A 177 3.29 23.00 1.74
N SER A 178 3.78 23.96 2.53
CA SER A 178 3.72 23.88 4.00
C SER A 178 2.28 23.72 4.50
N ASP A 179 1.36 24.54 3.99
CA ASP A 179 -0.06 24.46 4.35
C ASP A 179 -0.66 23.11 3.93
N TYR A 180 -0.37 22.66 2.72
CA TYR A 180 -0.88 21.40 2.19
C TYR A 180 -0.35 20.18 2.94
N LEU A 181 0.95 20.13 3.26
CA LEU A 181 1.55 19.01 3.98
C LEU A 181 1.08 18.93 5.44
N SER A 182 0.72 20.06 6.06
CA SER A 182 0.17 20.07 7.42
C SER A 182 -1.29 19.60 7.51
N GLY A 183 -2.03 19.64 6.39
CA GLY A 183 -3.43 19.25 6.32
C GLY A 183 -3.85 18.92 4.89
N PRO A 184 -3.36 17.79 4.33
CA PRO A 184 -3.61 17.45 2.94
C PRO A 184 -5.08 17.20 2.69
N ASP A 185 -5.56 17.68 1.54
CA ASP A 185 -6.94 17.54 1.09
C ASP A 185 -6.94 16.98 -0.33
N THR A 186 -7.75 15.94 -0.57
CA THR A 186 -7.83 15.32 -1.90
C THR A 186 -8.23 16.31 -2.99
N ASN A 187 -9.04 17.33 -2.67
CA ASN A 187 -9.49 18.35 -3.62
C ASN A 187 -8.42 19.39 -3.97
N LYS A 188 -7.35 19.47 -3.16
CA LYS A 188 -6.26 20.43 -3.36
C LYS A 188 -5.04 19.80 -4.03
N LEU A 189 -5.05 18.49 -4.29
CA LEU A 189 -3.91 17.79 -4.90
C LEU A 189 -3.56 18.33 -6.30
N SER A 190 -4.57 18.62 -7.13
CA SER A 190 -4.34 19.22 -8.46
C SER A 190 -3.73 20.61 -8.36
N ARG A 191 -4.11 21.38 -7.34
CA ARG A 191 -3.54 22.70 -7.06
C ARG A 191 -2.08 22.61 -6.65
N LEU A 192 -1.70 21.60 -5.86
CA LEU A 192 -0.28 21.31 -5.56
C LEU A 192 0.51 21.14 -6.85
N GLN A 193 0.04 20.27 -7.76
CA GLN A 193 0.72 20.04 -9.03
C GLN A 193 0.83 21.33 -9.85
N SER A 194 -0.27 22.05 -10.05
CA SER A 194 -0.27 23.26 -10.87
C SER A 194 0.63 24.38 -10.31
N THR A 195 0.72 24.51 -8.98
CA THR A 195 1.53 25.54 -8.33
C THR A 195 3.03 25.30 -8.56
N PHE A 196 3.48 24.04 -8.49
CA PHE A 196 4.87 23.70 -8.78
C PHE A 196 5.18 23.79 -10.28
N ASN A 197 4.29 23.29 -11.14
CA ASN A 197 4.46 23.39 -12.60
C ASN A 197 4.56 24.84 -13.09
N GLN A 198 3.73 25.74 -12.55
CA GLN A 198 3.84 27.16 -12.87
C GLN A 198 5.23 27.73 -12.50
N CYS A 199 5.81 27.34 -11.36
CA CYS A 199 7.15 27.78 -10.98
C CYS A 199 8.21 27.27 -11.97
N PHE A 200 8.12 25.99 -12.37
CA PHE A 200 9.04 25.42 -13.35
C PHE A 200 8.96 26.14 -14.70
N ASP A 201 7.75 26.39 -15.19
CA ASP A 201 7.49 27.14 -16.43
C ASP A 201 8.09 28.56 -16.38
N GLU A 202 7.90 29.28 -15.26
CA GLU A 202 8.43 30.63 -15.08
C GLU A 202 9.98 30.65 -15.10
N ILE A 203 10.62 29.65 -14.48
CA ILE A 203 12.09 29.54 -14.47
C ILE A 203 12.62 29.23 -15.88
N GLN A 204 11.99 28.30 -16.60
CA GLN A 204 12.36 27.93 -17.97
C GLN A 204 12.15 29.09 -18.96
N GLY A 205 11.04 29.83 -18.81
CA GLY A 205 10.77 31.04 -19.59
C GLY A 205 11.84 32.11 -19.39
N LEU A 206 12.28 32.32 -18.14
CA LEU A 206 13.34 33.28 -17.85
C LEU A 206 14.70 32.87 -18.44
N ASP A 207 15.05 31.58 -18.44
CA ASP A 207 16.29 31.10 -19.07
C ASP A 207 16.26 31.19 -20.61
N SER A 208 15.08 31.06 -21.22
CA SER A 208 14.90 31.31 -22.64
C SER A 208 15.20 32.78 -22.96
N MET A 209 14.62 33.72 -22.19
CA MET A 209 14.90 35.16 -22.33
C MET A 209 16.39 35.47 -22.11
N ARG A 210 17.02 34.83 -21.11
CA ARG A 210 18.46 34.96 -20.87
C ARG A 210 19.28 34.54 -22.07
N SER A 211 18.95 33.40 -22.69
CA SER A 211 19.69 32.87 -23.84
C SER A 211 19.65 33.84 -25.01
N ASP A 212 18.48 34.42 -25.29
CA ASP A 212 18.29 35.44 -26.33
C ASP A 212 19.11 36.71 -26.01
N TYR A 213 19.04 37.21 -24.78
CA TYR A 213 19.79 38.37 -24.33
C TYR A 213 21.31 38.20 -24.47
N VAL A 214 21.85 37.07 -24.01
CA VAL A 214 23.29 36.80 -24.11
C VAL A 214 23.74 36.72 -25.57
N SER A 215 22.95 36.07 -26.42
CA SER A 215 23.23 35.99 -27.86
C SER A 215 23.23 37.38 -28.53
N GLU A 216 22.24 38.23 -28.23
CA GLU A 216 22.20 39.59 -28.77
C GLU A 216 23.32 40.48 -28.21
N LEU A 217 23.65 40.33 -26.92
CA LEU A 217 24.76 41.07 -26.30
C LEU A 217 26.09 40.76 -26.99
N ASP A 218 26.36 39.47 -27.24
CA ASP A 218 27.57 39.04 -27.96
C ASP A 218 27.65 39.64 -29.37
N LYS A 219 26.51 39.74 -30.09
CA LYS A 219 26.45 40.38 -31.42
C LYS A 219 26.78 41.87 -31.32
N VAL A 220 26.21 42.57 -30.34
CA VAL A 220 26.47 44.00 -30.12
C VAL A 220 27.94 44.24 -29.76
N MET A 221 28.52 43.43 -28.88
CA MET A 221 29.93 43.50 -28.53
C MET A 221 30.84 43.31 -29.75
N GLN A 222 30.51 42.36 -30.64
CA GLN A 222 31.23 42.16 -31.90
C GLN A 222 31.07 43.37 -32.84
N ALA A 223 29.87 43.92 -32.97
CA ALA A 223 29.61 45.10 -33.79
C ALA A 223 30.38 46.33 -33.29
N ILE A 224 30.44 46.54 -31.97
CA ILE A 224 31.26 47.58 -31.33
C ILE A 224 32.75 47.33 -31.61
N ALA A 225 33.23 46.09 -31.48
CA ALA A 225 34.62 45.74 -31.76
C ALA A 225 35.02 46.05 -33.22
N LEU A 226 34.13 45.81 -34.17
CA LEU A 226 34.33 46.05 -35.61
C LEU A 226 34.06 47.50 -36.06
N SER A 227 33.47 48.33 -35.20
CA SER A 227 33.13 49.71 -35.52
C SER A 227 34.36 50.62 -35.69
N GLY A 228 34.13 51.84 -36.18
CA GLY A 228 35.14 52.91 -36.27
C GLY A 228 35.48 53.60 -34.94
N LEU A 229 34.97 53.11 -33.80
CA LEU A 229 35.19 53.73 -32.48
C LEU A 229 36.67 53.71 -32.05
N PRO A 230 37.12 54.72 -31.27
CA PRO A 230 38.43 54.69 -30.62
C PRO A 230 38.61 53.46 -29.73
N ILE A 231 39.84 52.96 -29.62
CA ILE A 231 40.17 51.76 -28.83
C ILE A 231 39.75 51.94 -27.37
N GLU A 232 40.01 53.11 -26.78
CA GLU A 232 39.66 53.42 -25.39
C GLU A 232 38.14 53.37 -25.17
N THR A 233 37.35 53.93 -26.10
CA THR A 233 35.88 53.86 -26.06
C THR A 233 35.40 52.42 -26.16
N LYS A 234 35.94 51.62 -27.09
CA LYS A 234 35.59 50.19 -27.21
C LYS A 234 35.86 49.42 -25.91
N GLN A 235 36.99 49.67 -25.27
CA GLN A 235 37.33 49.04 -23.98
C GLN A 235 36.36 49.45 -22.87
N GLY A 236 36.03 50.74 -22.78
CA GLY A 236 35.05 51.24 -21.81
C GLY A 236 33.66 50.62 -22.00
N LEU A 237 33.17 50.57 -23.25
CA LEU A 237 31.86 49.98 -23.58
C LEU A 237 31.82 48.47 -23.31
N ASN A 238 32.87 47.74 -23.67
CA ASN A 238 32.92 46.29 -23.42
C ASN A 238 32.94 45.95 -21.92
N ASN A 239 33.48 46.83 -21.08
CA ASN A 239 33.42 46.63 -19.62
C ASN A 239 32.02 46.84 -19.06
N LEU A 240 31.19 47.68 -19.71
CA LEU A 240 29.79 47.88 -19.34
C LEU A 240 28.88 46.79 -19.90
N LEU A 241 29.23 46.19 -21.05
CA LEU A 241 28.44 45.17 -21.74
C LEU A 241 28.75 43.74 -21.28
N SER A 242 29.02 43.52 -20.00
CA SER A 242 29.34 42.20 -19.46
C SER A 242 28.11 41.51 -18.88
N VAL A 243 27.88 40.23 -19.20
CA VAL A 243 26.77 39.47 -18.61
C VAL A 243 26.91 39.39 -17.09
N PRO A 244 25.91 39.85 -16.30
CA PRO A 244 25.95 39.77 -14.84
C PRO A 244 26.16 38.34 -14.33
N THR A 245 26.95 38.17 -13.27
CA THR A 245 27.27 36.83 -12.73
C THR A 245 26.02 36.08 -12.26
N THR A 246 25.06 36.78 -11.67
CA THR A 246 23.76 36.21 -11.25
C THR A 246 22.95 35.71 -12.47
N LEU A 247 23.01 36.45 -13.58
CA LEU A 247 22.37 36.04 -14.84
C LEU A 247 23.07 34.82 -15.46
N GLN A 248 24.41 34.70 -15.34
CA GLN A 248 25.14 33.49 -15.76
C GLN A 248 24.76 32.25 -14.94
N GLN A 249 24.47 32.42 -13.65
CA GLN A 249 24.09 31.32 -12.76
C GLN A 249 22.66 30.81 -12.98
N LEU A 250 21.82 31.56 -13.70
CA LEU A 250 20.43 31.19 -13.98
C LEU A 250 20.31 29.88 -14.78
N SER A 251 21.20 29.63 -15.73
CA SER A 251 21.14 28.41 -16.57
C SER A 251 21.20 27.13 -15.74
N LEU A 252 22.11 27.06 -14.77
CA LEU A 252 22.22 25.93 -13.84
C LEU A 252 20.93 25.72 -13.03
N LYS A 253 20.25 26.81 -12.66
CA LYS A 253 18.95 26.74 -11.96
C LYS A 253 17.85 26.25 -12.87
N ALA A 254 17.82 26.68 -14.12
CA ALA A 254 16.86 26.24 -15.11
C ALA A 254 17.05 24.75 -15.47
N ASP A 255 18.29 24.30 -15.68
CA ASP A 255 18.60 22.89 -15.90
C ASP A 255 18.12 22.01 -14.74
N THR A 256 18.37 22.47 -13.51
CA THR A 256 17.88 21.78 -12.30
C THR A 256 16.35 21.76 -12.24
N ALA A 257 15.69 22.87 -12.60
CA ALA A 257 14.25 22.98 -12.64
C ALA A 257 13.61 22.04 -13.66
N ILE A 258 14.21 21.87 -14.85
CA ILE A 258 13.74 20.94 -15.89
C ILE A 258 13.77 19.50 -15.36
N VAL A 259 14.89 19.07 -14.77
CA VAL A 259 15.02 17.71 -14.23
C VAL A 259 14.00 17.47 -13.09
N LEU A 260 13.83 18.44 -12.20
CA LEU A 260 12.86 18.34 -11.11
C LEU A 260 11.42 18.33 -11.61
N ASP A 261 11.08 19.10 -12.65
CA ASP A 261 9.75 19.12 -13.26
C ASP A 261 9.39 17.75 -13.85
N GLU A 262 10.32 17.13 -14.58
CA GLU A 262 10.13 15.78 -15.11
C GLU A 262 9.87 14.75 -14.00
N GLU A 263 10.70 14.73 -12.96
CA GLU A 263 10.53 13.81 -11.83
C GLU A 263 9.26 14.10 -11.03
N PHE A 264 8.92 15.37 -10.84
CA PHE A 264 7.70 15.79 -10.16
C PHE A 264 6.45 15.34 -10.94
N ASN A 265 6.40 15.56 -12.25
CA ASN A 265 5.26 15.14 -13.07
C ASN A 265 5.14 13.62 -13.18
N LYS A 266 6.26 12.87 -13.16
CA LYS A 266 6.25 11.40 -13.08
C LYS A 266 5.50 10.89 -11.85
N ILE A 267 5.54 11.60 -10.71
CA ILE A 267 4.78 11.22 -9.52
C ILE A 267 3.28 11.15 -9.81
N PHE A 268 2.73 12.18 -10.45
CA PHE A 268 1.28 12.26 -10.74
C PHE A 268 0.87 11.31 -11.86
N ALA A 269 1.72 11.12 -12.88
CA ALA A 269 1.50 10.14 -13.93
C ALA A 269 1.51 8.70 -13.38
N ASN A 270 2.44 8.38 -12.48
CA ASN A 270 2.53 7.07 -11.84
C ASN A 270 1.37 6.83 -10.87
N ALA A 271 0.98 7.86 -10.10
CA ALA A 271 -0.21 7.80 -9.24
C ALA A 271 -1.46 7.46 -10.05
N GLN A 272 -1.61 8.05 -11.24
CA GLN A 272 -2.77 7.83 -12.10
C GLN A 272 -2.77 6.45 -12.77
N SER A 273 -1.62 5.99 -13.26
CA SER A 273 -1.48 4.69 -13.95
C SER A 273 -1.55 3.50 -13.00
N GLY A 274 -1.00 3.61 -11.79
CA GLY A 274 -1.05 2.55 -10.76
C GLY A 274 -2.36 2.48 -9.97
N LEU A 275 -3.25 3.48 -10.12
CA LEU A 275 -4.42 3.64 -9.25
C LEU A 275 -5.36 2.43 -9.24
N GLY A 276 -5.59 1.82 -10.41
CA GLY A 276 -6.45 0.64 -10.53
C GLY A 276 -5.93 -0.51 -9.67
N ASN A 277 -4.66 -0.86 -9.83
CA ASN A 277 -4.01 -1.94 -9.09
C ASN A 277 -4.06 -1.75 -7.57
N PHE A 278 -3.86 -0.52 -7.08
CA PHE A 278 -3.93 -0.26 -5.64
C PHE A 278 -5.35 -0.38 -5.07
N VAL A 279 -6.36 0.07 -5.83
CA VAL A 279 -7.77 0.02 -5.40
C VAL A 279 -8.33 -1.40 -5.50
N ASP A 280 -7.97 -2.14 -6.55
CA ASP A 280 -8.33 -3.55 -6.70
C ASP A 280 -7.62 -4.39 -5.63
N GLY A 281 -6.35 -4.08 -5.34
CA GLY A 281 -5.60 -4.66 -4.23
C GLY A 281 -6.24 -4.43 -2.87
N LEU A 282 -6.75 -3.23 -2.59
CA LEU A 282 -7.52 -2.95 -1.37
C LEU A 282 -8.79 -3.80 -1.30
N SER A 283 -9.51 -3.91 -2.42
CA SER A 283 -10.75 -4.68 -2.48
C SER A 283 -10.49 -6.18 -2.24
N ALA A 284 -9.42 -6.74 -2.80
CA ALA A 284 -9.00 -8.11 -2.54
C ALA A 284 -8.65 -8.36 -1.06
N ARG A 285 -8.07 -7.36 -0.37
CA ARG A 285 -7.78 -7.45 1.07
C ARG A 285 -9.03 -7.42 1.92
N GLU A 286 -10.03 -6.62 1.54
CA GLU A 286 -11.32 -6.64 2.21
C GLU A 286 -12.02 -7.99 2.04
N SER A 287 -11.99 -8.58 0.85
CA SER A 287 -12.48 -9.95 0.63
C SER A 287 -11.71 -10.97 1.48
N ARG A 288 -10.38 -10.86 1.55
CA ARG A 288 -9.55 -11.69 2.44
C ARG A 288 -9.98 -11.56 3.90
N ASN A 289 -10.19 -10.33 4.38
CA ASN A 289 -10.63 -10.07 5.73
C ASN A 289 -12.02 -10.67 5.99
N SER A 290 -12.97 -10.48 5.07
CA SER A 290 -14.33 -11.07 5.16
C SER A 290 -14.29 -12.59 5.28
N ALA A 291 -13.56 -13.25 4.38
CA ALA A 291 -13.39 -14.70 4.41
C ALA A 291 -12.72 -15.18 5.70
N PHE A 292 -11.71 -14.45 6.20
CA PHE A 292 -11.09 -14.76 7.48
C PHE A 292 -12.08 -14.65 8.65
N GLN A 293 -12.89 -13.58 8.70
CA GLN A 293 -13.89 -13.41 9.75
C GLN A 293 -14.95 -14.52 9.70
N SER A 294 -15.33 -15.00 8.51
CA SER A 294 -16.28 -16.11 8.38
C SER A 294 -15.73 -17.46 8.85
N LEU A 295 -14.42 -17.68 8.71
CA LEU A 295 -13.75 -18.92 9.13
C LEU A 295 -13.36 -18.91 10.61
N TYR A 296 -12.74 -17.81 11.05
CA TYR A 296 -12.02 -17.73 12.32
C TYR A 296 -12.51 -16.60 13.23
N GLY A 297 -13.31 -15.67 12.69
CA GLY A 297 -13.83 -14.53 13.42
C GLY A 297 -14.88 -14.91 14.47
N SER A 298 -15.10 -13.98 15.41
CA SER A 298 -16.16 -14.10 16.42
C SER A 298 -17.53 -13.90 15.76
N ASP A 299 -18.47 -14.83 15.99
CA ASP A 299 -19.84 -14.78 15.48
C ASP A 299 -20.83 -14.89 16.66
N ASP A 300 -21.45 -13.75 17.03
CA ASP A 300 -22.40 -13.68 18.14
C ASP A 300 -23.64 -14.57 17.92
N GLY A 301 -24.05 -14.76 16.66
CA GLY A 301 -25.16 -15.63 16.29
C GLY A 301 -24.81 -17.11 16.47
N LEU A 302 -23.58 -17.49 16.14
CA LEU A 302 -23.04 -18.82 16.40
C LEU A 302 -22.93 -19.08 17.92
N LEU A 303 -22.39 -18.11 18.66
CA LEU A 303 -22.22 -18.18 20.12
C LEU A 303 -23.55 -18.39 20.82
N ALA A 304 -24.60 -17.67 20.42
CA ALA A 304 -25.94 -17.82 21.00
C ALA A 304 -26.55 -19.21 20.77
N LYS A 305 -26.22 -19.88 19.65
CA LYS A 305 -26.78 -21.20 19.30
C LYS A 305 -25.96 -22.37 19.82
N THR A 306 -24.64 -22.23 19.85
CA THR A 306 -23.73 -23.36 20.05
C THR A 306 -22.79 -23.18 21.25
N GLY A 307 -22.72 -21.98 21.83
CA GLY A 307 -21.74 -21.65 22.87
C GLY A 307 -20.30 -21.52 22.37
N GLN A 308 -20.06 -21.71 21.07
CA GLN A 308 -18.75 -21.53 20.45
C GLN A 308 -18.64 -20.16 19.80
N GLN A 309 -17.49 -19.52 19.97
CA GLN A 309 -17.28 -18.13 19.54
C GLN A 309 -17.03 -18.01 18.02
N SER A 310 -16.48 -19.04 17.38
CA SER A 310 -16.13 -19.03 15.94
C SER A 310 -16.46 -20.36 15.26
N LEU A 311 -16.55 -20.33 13.93
CA LEU A 311 -16.77 -21.54 13.13
C LEU A 311 -15.64 -22.55 13.33
N SER A 312 -14.38 -22.11 13.31
CA SER A 312 -13.21 -22.97 13.59
C SER A 312 -13.37 -23.74 14.90
N ASN A 313 -13.72 -23.06 16.00
CA ASN A 313 -13.88 -23.70 17.31
C ASN A 313 -15.00 -24.75 17.31
N LEU A 314 -16.11 -24.47 16.61
CA LEU A 314 -17.22 -25.40 16.51
C LEU A 314 -16.87 -26.63 15.67
N VAL A 315 -16.20 -26.43 14.53
CA VAL A 315 -15.73 -27.52 13.67
C VAL A 315 -14.74 -28.40 14.43
N GLU A 316 -13.76 -27.81 15.09
CA GLU A 316 -12.78 -28.52 15.93
C GLU A 316 -13.48 -29.34 17.01
N PHE A 317 -14.46 -28.76 17.72
CA PHE A 317 -15.23 -29.45 18.75
C PHE A 317 -16.03 -30.64 18.19
N ILE A 318 -16.73 -30.45 17.06
CA ILE A 318 -17.53 -31.51 16.42
C ILE A 318 -16.63 -32.67 15.97
N LEU A 319 -15.45 -32.36 15.45
CA LEU A 319 -14.50 -33.33 14.91
C LEU A 319 -13.57 -33.96 15.95
N LEU A 320 -13.70 -33.62 17.24
CA LEU A 320 -12.97 -34.30 18.30
C LEU A 320 -13.19 -35.83 18.21
N PRO A 321 -12.12 -36.65 18.34
CA PRO A 321 -12.23 -38.10 18.22
C PRO A 321 -13.28 -38.73 19.13
N GLU A 322 -13.53 -38.10 20.28
CA GLU A 322 -14.49 -38.54 21.30
C GLU A 322 -15.95 -38.34 20.89
N TYR A 323 -16.24 -37.42 19.97
CA TYR A 323 -17.59 -37.01 19.57
C TYR A 323 -17.93 -37.29 18.11
N VAL A 324 -16.96 -37.31 17.20
CA VAL A 324 -17.19 -37.29 15.74
C VAL A 324 -18.18 -38.38 15.26
N TYR A 325 -18.08 -39.61 15.78
CA TYR A 325 -18.98 -40.73 15.43
C TYR A 325 -20.27 -40.80 16.27
N LYS A 326 -20.41 -39.92 17.26
CA LYS A 326 -21.53 -39.91 18.21
C LYS A 326 -22.61 -38.89 17.86
N TRP A 327 -22.38 -38.02 16.87
CA TRP A 327 -23.39 -37.06 16.41
C TRP A 327 -24.55 -37.72 15.68
N ASN A 328 -25.78 -37.31 15.99
CA ASN A 328 -27.00 -37.90 15.43
C ASN A 328 -27.14 -37.65 13.90
N LYS A 329 -26.54 -36.56 13.39
CA LYS A 329 -26.59 -36.16 11.98
C LYS A 329 -25.25 -36.36 11.27
N GLN A 330 -24.79 -37.61 11.15
CA GLN A 330 -23.51 -37.96 10.50
C GLN A 330 -23.35 -37.38 9.08
N GLY A 331 -24.40 -37.40 8.25
CA GLY A 331 -24.32 -36.78 6.91
C GLY A 331 -24.03 -35.27 6.92
N SER A 332 -24.45 -34.56 7.98
CA SER A 332 -24.08 -33.14 8.16
C SER A 332 -22.67 -32.98 8.73
N VAL A 333 -22.14 -33.95 9.50
CA VAL A 333 -20.72 -33.96 9.90
C VAL A 333 -19.82 -34.08 8.66
N GLU A 334 -20.12 -35.03 7.77
CA GLU A 334 -19.38 -35.23 6.53
C GLU A 334 -19.44 -34.00 5.60
N SER A 335 -20.65 -33.43 5.42
CA SER A 335 -20.85 -32.22 4.62
C SER A 335 -20.13 -31.00 5.20
N MET A 336 -20.22 -30.80 6.52
CA MET A 336 -19.50 -29.75 7.24
C MET A 336 -18.00 -29.89 7.03
N GLN A 337 -17.42 -31.08 7.24
CA GLN A 337 -15.98 -31.32 7.10
C GLN A 337 -15.51 -31.05 5.66
N LEU A 338 -16.27 -31.49 4.66
CA LEU A 338 -15.96 -31.23 3.25
C LEU A 338 -16.00 -29.73 2.92
N ASN A 339 -17.03 -29.02 3.38
CA ASN A 339 -17.17 -27.59 3.13
C ASN A 339 -16.10 -26.78 3.87
N TRP A 340 -15.76 -27.17 5.11
CA TRP A 340 -14.67 -26.56 5.88
C TRP A 340 -13.32 -26.71 5.14
N LEU A 341 -12.97 -27.93 4.72
CA LEU A 341 -11.72 -28.18 3.97
C LEU A 341 -11.66 -27.38 2.67
N LYS A 342 -12.78 -27.26 1.95
CA LYS A 342 -12.87 -26.43 0.74
C LYS A 342 -12.66 -24.96 1.07
N ALA A 343 -13.29 -24.47 2.13
CA ALA A 343 -13.17 -23.07 2.54
C ALA A 343 -11.72 -22.73 2.91
N GLU A 344 -11.03 -23.58 3.69
CA GLU A 344 -9.60 -23.43 3.98
C GLU A 344 -8.74 -23.47 2.72
N THR A 345 -9.03 -24.40 1.80
CA THR A 345 -8.30 -24.51 0.54
C THR A 345 -8.42 -23.25 -0.31
N PHE A 346 -9.65 -22.75 -0.49
CA PHE A 346 -9.90 -21.52 -1.25
C PHE A 346 -9.33 -20.27 -0.57
N TYR A 347 -9.38 -20.20 0.76
CA TYR A 347 -8.77 -19.12 1.52
C TYR A 347 -7.25 -19.07 1.28
N ASN A 348 -6.59 -20.23 1.37
CA ASN A 348 -5.16 -20.35 1.15
C ASN A 348 -4.74 -20.16 -0.32
N SER A 349 -5.65 -20.36 -1.28
CA SER A 349 -5.40 -20.12 -2.71
C SER A 349 -5.73 -18.69 -3.17
N GLY A 350 -6.26 -17.83 -2.29
CA GLY A 350 -6.66 -16.46 -2.62
C GLY A 350 -8.05 -16.30 -3.25
N SER A 351 -8.85 -17.37 -3.27
CA SER A 351 -10.24 -17.38 -3.75
C SER A 351 -11.20 -17.04 -2.61
N PHE A 352 -11.17 -15.79 -2.16
CA PHE A 352 -11.80 -15.39 -0.89
C PHE A 352 -13.34 -15.44 -0.92
N GLU A 353 -13.96 -15.13 -2.05
CA GLU A 353 -15.43 -15.21 -2.17
C GLU A 353 -15.92 -16.66 -2.08
N GLU A 354 -15.23 -17.60 -2.71
CA GLU A 354 -15.52 -19.02 -2.58
C GLU A 354 -15.26 -19.52 -1.16
N ALA A 355 -14.17 -19.06 -0.53
CA ALA A 355 -13.85 -19.40 0.86
C ALA A 355 -14.99 -18.97 1.81
N GLU A 356 -15.48 -17.75 1.68
CA GLU A 356 -16.60 -17.23 2.46
C GLU A 356 -17.89 -18.04 2.22
N ASN A 357 -18.21 -18.35 0.96
CA ASN A 357 -19.39 -19.15 0.61
C ASN A 357 -19.34 -20.56 1.24
N TYR A 358 -18.20 -21.25 1.13
CA TYR A 358 -18.04 -22.57 1.72
C TYR A 358 -17.97 -22.53 3.26
N ALA A 359 -17.42 -21.47 3.85
CA ALA A 359 -17.48 -21.24 5.30
C ALA A 359 -18.93 -21.10 5.77
N GLY A 360 -19.77 -20.34 5.05
CA GLY A 360 -21.20 -20.22 5.34
C GLY A 360 -21.93 -21.56 5.31
N LYS A 361 -21.67 -22.41 4.30
CA LYS A 361 -22.24 -23.77 4.22
C LYS A 361 -21.76 -24.67 5.36
N ALA A 362 -20.47 -24.63 5.67
CA ALA A 362 -19.90 -25.39 6.79
C ALA A 362 -20.54 -24.97 8.11
N ARG A 363 -20.76 -23.66 8.32
CA ARG A 363 -21.44 -23.12 9.50
C ARG A 363 -22.86 -23.65 9.65
N ASP A 364 -23.65 -23.60 8.58
CA ASP A 364 -25.05 -24.05 8.64
C ASP A 364 -25.15 -25.56 8.95
N ASP A 365 -24.25 -26.37 8.40
CA ASP A 365 -24.17 -27.80 8.72
C ASP A 365 -23.65 -28.04 10.14
N ALA A 366 -22.65 -27.28 10.61
CA ALA A 366 -22.11 -27.38 11.97
C ALA A 366 -23.16 -27.06 13.03
N ILE A 367 -23.92 -25.97 12.84
CA ILE A 367 -25.05 -25.63 13.71
C ILE A 367 -26.08 -26.77 13.72
N ARG A 368 -26.41 -27.34 12.55
CA ARG A 368 -27.37 -28.45 12.46
C ARG A 368 -26.88 -29.71 13.19
N VAL A 369 -25.59 -30.02 13.12
CA VAL A 369 -24.98 -31.12 13.87
C VAL A 369 -25.11 -30.87 15.37
N TYR A 370 -24.73 -29.67 15.82
CA TYR A 370 -24.75 -29.29 17.22
C TYR A 370 -26.16 -29.31 17.82
N GLU A 371 -27.14 -28.71 17.13
CA GLU A 371 -28.55 -28.68 17.54
C GLU A 371 -29.21 -30.07 17.54
N ALA A 372 -28.83 -30.95 16.62
CA ALA A 372 -29.34 -32.32 16.59
C ALA A 372 -28.81 -33.20 17.73
N GLY A 373 -27.71 -32.77 18.38
CA GLY A 373 -27.10 -33.43 19.51
C GLY A 373 -26.44 -34.77 19.17
N LEU A 374 -25.91 -35.40 20.22
CA LEU A 374 -25.38 -36.76 20.14
C LEU A 374 -26.54 -37.76 20.06
N PHE A 375 -26.27 -38.97 19.56
CA PHE A 375 -27.22 -40.07 19.64
C PHE A 375 -27.75 -40.19 21.07
N PRO A 376 -29.07 -40.26 21.28
CA PRO A 376 -29.62 -40.50 22.60
C PRO A 376 -29.03 -41.82 23.08
N GLY A 377 -28.30 -41.76 24.19
CA GLY A 377 -27.71 -42.94 24.80
C GLY A 377 -28.82 -43.87 25.26
N ASN A 378 -29.27 -44.77 24.40
CA ASN A 378 -29.29 -46.15 24.85
C ASN A 378 -27.82 -46.51 24.86
N GLY A 379 -27.25 -46.79 26.04
CA GLY A 379 -25.94 -47.43 26.09
C GLY A 379 -26.00 -48.57 25.10
N THR A 380 -25.26 -48.47 24.00
CA THR A 380 -25.06 -49.62 23.14
C THR A 380 -24.36 -50.58 24.06
N ASP A 381 -25.12 -51.56 24.53
CA ASP A 381 -24.70 -52.53 25.52
C ASP A 381 -23.53 -53.25 24.85
N THR A 382 -22.32 -52.74 25.10
CA THR A 382 -21.07 -53.31 24.59
C THR A 382 -20.99 -54.75 25.05
N ASP A 383 -21.68 -55.10 26.14
CA ASP A 383 -21.90 -56.45 26.62
C ASP A 383 -22.72 -57.30 25.65
N LEU A 384 -23.65 -56.76 24.85
CA LEU A 384 -24.40 -57.50 23.82
C LEU A 384 -23.59 -57.72 22.55
N LEU A 385 -22.74 -56.77 22.15
CA LEU A 385 -21.79 -56.97 21.04
C LEU A 385 -20.65 -57.91 21.45
N PHE A 386 -20.13 -57.80 22.67
CA PHE A 386 -19.17 -58.75 23.24
C PHE A 386 -19.80 -60.13 23.48
N ALA A 387 -21.02 -60.21 24.00
CA ALA A 387 -21.75 -61.47 24.13
C ALA A 387 -22.03 -62.08 22.75
N GLY A 388 -22.39 -61.26 21.75
CA GLY A 388 -22.52 -61.69 20.36
C GLY A 388 -21.21 -62.28 19.82
N ALA A 389 -20.09 -61.59 20.01
CA ALA A 389 -18.77 -62.07 19.60
C ALA A 389 -18.33 -63.34 20.35
N ILE A 390 -18.59 -63.42 21.66
CA ILE A 390 -18.29 -64.61 22.50
C ILE A 390 -19.15 -65.80 22.08
N ILE A 391 -20.45 -65.61 21.82
CA ILE A 391 -21.34 -66.66 21.29
C ILE A 391 -20.84 -67.13 19.92
N LEU A 392 -20.37 -66.23 19.06
CA LEU A 392 -19.83 -66.57 17.75
C LEU A 392 -18.51 -67.36 17.86
N ILE A 393 -17.64 -66.99 18.80
CA ILE A 393 -16.41 -67.74 19.12
C ILE A 393 -16.75 -69.13 19.69
N ILE A 394 -17.70 -69.23 20.62
CA ILE A 394 -18.15 -70.52 21.18
C ILE A 394 -18.78 -71.39 20.08
N ALA A 395 -19.62 -70.81 19.21
CA ALA A 395 -20.21 -71.51 18.08
C ALA A 395 -19.14 -72.01 17.11
N LEU A 396 -18.09 -71.22 16.84
CA LEU A 396 -16.92 -71.62 16.04
C LEU A 396 -16.12 -72.75 16.71
N ILE A 397 -15.93 -72.70 18.03
CA ILE A 397 -15.26 -73.77 18.79
C ILE A 397 -16.09 -75.06 18.73
N ILE A 398 -17.42 -74.99 18.91
CA ILE A 398 -18.32 -76.14 18.80
C ILE A 398 -18.31 -76.69 17.37
N LEU A 399 -18.41 -75.84 16.35
CA LEU A 399 -18.30 -76.25 14.95
C LEU A 399 -16.96 -76.91 14.65
N PHE A 400 -15.86 -76.38 15.18
CA PHE A 400 -14.53 -76.97 15.06
C PHE A 400 -14.45 -78.33 15.76
N ALA A 401 -14.97 -78.46 16.99
CA ALA A 401 -15.00 -79.71 17.74
C ALA A 401 -15.88 -80.78 17.09
N VAL A 402 -17.03 -80.41 16.53
CA VAL A 402 -17.92 -81.32 15.80
C VAL A 402 -17.31 -81.76 14.47
N LYS A 403 -16.69 -80.83 13.73
CA LYS A 403 -16.05 -81.11 12.44
C LYS A 403 -14.75 -81.91 12.59
N ASN A 404 -14.04 -81.75 13.70
CA ASN A 404 -12.81 -82.49 14.02
C ASN A 404 -13.03 -83.62 15.06
N ARG A 405 -14.26 -84.07 15.31
CA ARG A 405 -14.55 -85.08 16.36
C ARG A 405 -13.73 -86.36 16.21
N GLN A 406 -13.41 -86.75 14.98
CA GLN A 406 -12.61 -87.94 14.68
C GLN A 406 -11.12 -87.77 15.00
N LYS A 407 -10.58 -86.53 14.96
CA LYS A 407 -9.18 -86.22 15.33
C LYS A 407 -9.01 -85.91 16.82
N LEU A 408 -10.06 -85.44 17.50
CA LEU A 408 -10.05 -85.24 18.95
C LEU A 408 -10.26 -86.54 19.72
N MET A 409 -11.05 -87.49 19.20
CA MET A 409 -11.13 -88.83 19.80
C MET A 409 -9.79 -89.57 19.74
N SER A 410 -9.00 -89.46 18.66
CA SER A 410 -7.68 -90.09 18.59
C SER A 410 -6.60 -89.44 19.48
N LEU A 411 -6.88 -88.29 20.08
CA LEU A 411 -6.01 -87.63 21.08
C LEU A 411 -6.40 -87.95 22.52
N VAL A 412 -7.62 -88.47 22.74
CA VAL A 412 -8.12 -88.92 24.06
C VAL A 412 -8.06 -90.45 24.19
N SER A 413 -8.14 -91.19 23.08
CA SER A 413 -7.85 -92.62 23.02
C SER A 413 -6.46 -92.84 22.41
N GLY A 414 -5.43 -92.77 23.24
CA GLY A 414 -4.07 -93.10 22.86
C GLY A 414 -3.33 -93.67 24.07
N GLY A 415 -3.51 -94.96 24.33
CA GLY A 415 -2.71 -95.68 25.31
C GLY A 415 -3.40 -96.92 25.87
N GLU A 416 -3.35 -98.03 25.14
CA GLU A 416 -3.19 -99.38 25.69
C GLU A 416 -2.85 -100.36 24.55
N GLU A 417 -1.55 -100.52 24.30
CA GLU A 417 -0.96 -101.75 23.74
C GLU A 417 0.39 -101.96 24.43
N GLU A 418 0.39 -102.80 25.47
CA GLU A 418 1.53 -103.61 25.95
C GLU A 418 0.94 -105.02 26.16
N GLU A 419 1.55 -106.14 25.81
CA GLU A 419 2.90 -106.43 25.36
C GLU A 419 2.91 -107.90 24.89
N GLY A 420 3.88 -108.25 24.04
CA GLY A 420 4.52 -109.56 24.15
C GLY A 420 4.55 -110.41 22.88
N LYS A 421 5.67 -110.37 22.16
CA LYS A 421 6.62 -111.51 22.13
C LYS A 421 7.89 -111.23 21.31
N GLN A 422 8.99 -111.40 22.04
CA GLN A 422 10.20 -112.15 21.71
C GLN A 422 11.28 -111.54 20.78
N LEU A 423 12.42 -111.34 21.44
CA LEU A 423 13.80 -111.23 20.98
C LEU A 423 14.23 -112.28 19.93
N TYR A 424 15.00 -111.81 18.94
CA TYR A 424 16.01 -112.56 18.17
C TYR A 424 17.11 -113.08 19.14
N ASP A 425 17.86 -114.17 18.94
CA ASP A 425 18.50 -114.64 17.70
C ASP A 425 19.05 -116.09 17.88
N PHE A 426 19.55 -116.66 16.79
CA PHE A 426 20.17 -117.98 16.66
C PHE A 426 21.66 -118.03 17.10
N GLU A 427 22.10 -119.26 17.43
CA GLU A 427 23.46 -119.84 17.42
C GLU A 427 24.42 -119.83 18.65
N LYS A 428 24.79 -121.08 18.99
CA LYS A 428 25.92 -121.66 19.76
C LYS A 428 25.93 -121.62 21.29
#